data_AF-A0A2D4P8V5-F1
#
_entry.id   AF-A0A2D4P8V5-F1
#
_cell.length_a   1.000
_cell.length_b   1.000
_cell.length_c   1.000
_cell.angle_alpha   90.00
_cell.angle_beta   90.00
_cell.angle_gamma   90.00
#
_symmetry.space_group_name_H-M   'P 1'
#
loop_
_entity.id
_entity.type
_entity.pdbx_description
1 polymer ?
#
loop_
_entity_poly.entity_id
_entity_poly.type
_entity_poly.pdbx_seq_one_letter_code
_entity_poly.pdbx_strand_id
1 'polypeptide(L)'
;SIMAARLKRFLHSDQNGFLPKRQIKNNMRIILNTLEYYEAHPGKQMALIFLDAQKALDKVHWQFMLLQLKYMDFGERFINMIMAIYHKEMAKLMVNGDTTKNFNNKKGTRQGCPLSPLLFILTL
;
A
#
# COMPACT_ATOMS: atom_id res chain seq x y z
N SER A 1 15.58 -5.06 3.56
CA SER A 1 14.80 -6.29 3.79
C SER A 1 14.80 -7.13 2.51
N ILE A 2 14.98 -8.46 2.63
CA ILE A 2 14.91 -9.43 1.52
C ILE A 2 13.57 -9.31 0.78
N MET A 3 12.47 -9.10 1.51
CA MET A 3 11.15 -8.95 0.91
C MET A 3 11.08 -7.72 0.01
N ALA A 4 11.49 -6.55 0.50
CA ALA A 4 11.49 -5.32 -0.30
C ALA A 4 12.33 -5.45 -1.59
N ALA A 5 13.41 -6.23 -1.58
CA ALA A 5 14.18 -6.51 -2.79
C ALA A 5 13.39 -7.39 -3.79
N ARG A 6 12.69 -8.42 -3.30
CA ARG A 6 11.84 -9.30 -4.13
C ARG A 6 10.60 -8.60 -4.68
N LEU A 7 10.10 -7.56 -4.01
CA LEU A 7 8.95 -6.79 -4.47
C LEU A 7 9.26 -5.87 -5.64
N LYS A 8 10.52 -5.43 -5.80
CA LYS A 8 10.90 -4.45 -6.83
C LYS A 8 10.52 -4.87 -8.25
N ARG A 9 10.50 -6.18 -8.55
CA ARG A 9 10.12 -6.70 -9.88
C ARG A 9 8.63 -6.60 -10.19
N PHE A 10 7.79 -6.45 -9.17
CA PHE A 10 6.33 -6.36 -9.30
C PHE A 10 5.82 -4.92 -9.20
N LEU A 11 6.70 -3.95 -8.91
CA LEU A 11 6.32 -2.58 -8.61
C LEU A 11 6.89 -1.64 -9.67
N HIS A 12 6.04 -0.74 -10.17
CA HIS A 12 6.43 0.27 -11.15
C HIS A 12 7.59 1.13 -10.63
N SER A 13 8.41 1.70 -11.53
CA SER A 13 9.54 2.56 -11.15
C SER A 13 9.11 3.74 -10.28
N ASP A 14 7.90 4.24 -10.52
CA ASP A 14 7.38 5.47 -9.91
C ASP A 14 6.70 5.24 -8.56
N GLN A 15 6.55 3.97 -8.14
CA GLN A 15 6.07 3.63 -6.80
C GLN A 15 7.17 3.85 -5.77
N ASN A 16 7.35 5.10 -5.33
CA ASN A 16 8.50 5.47 -4.49
C ASN A 16 8.31 5.24 -2.98
N GLY A 17 7.11 4.89 -2.52
CA GLY A 17 6.79 4.68 -1.11
C GLY A 17 7.37 3.37 -0.53
N PHE A 18 7.78 3.42 0.74
CA PHE A 18 8.12 2.24 1.58
C PHE A 18 9.20 1.27 1.05
N LEU A 19 9.90 1.63 -0.02
CA LEU A 19 10.96 0.82 -0.62
C LEU A 19 12.35 1.43 -0.38
N PRO A 20 13.36 0.62 -0.06
CA PRO A 20 14.74 1.09 0.08
C PRO A 20 15.24 1.71 -1.21
N LYS A 21 15.91 2.87 -1.08
CA LYS A 21 16.50 3.66 -2.17
C LYS A 21 15.48 4.32 -3.10
N ARG A 22 14.18 4.27 -2.78
CA ARG A 22 13.16 5.12 -3.41
C ARG A 22 12.81 6.26 -2.46
N GLN A 23 12.87 7.49 -2.95
CA GLN A 23 12.79 8.68 -2.12
C GLN A 23 11.73 9.64 -2.67
N ILE A 24 11.09 10.40 -1.77
CA ILE A 24 10.06 11.37 -2.14
C ILE A 24 10.56 12.42 -3.15
N LYS A 25 11.86 12.72 -3.14
CA LYS A 25 12.51 13.60 -4.12
C LYS A 25 12.37 13.14 -5.57
N ASN A 26 12.23 11.84 -5.81
CA ASN A 26 12.00 11.30 -7.14
C ASN A 26 10.63 11.75 -7.67
N ASN A 27 9.59 11.69 -6.83
CA ASN A 27 8.25 12.20 -7.17
C ASN A 27 8.29 13.70 -7.43
N MET A 28 8.99 14.47 -6.58
CA MET A 28 9.15 15.91 -6.79
C MET A 28 9.84 16.21 -8.13
N ARG A 29 10.88 15.46 -8.51
CA ARG A 29 11.56 15.67 -9.79
C ARG A 29 10.67 15.34 -10.98
N ILE A 30 9.82 14.31 -10.90
CA ILE A 30 8.84 13.97 -11.95
C ILE A 30 7.87 15.14 -12.16
N ILE A 31 7.34 15.71 -11.07
CA ILE A 31 6.43 16.86 -11.16
C ILE A 31 7.14 18.07 -11.77
N LEU A 32 8.35 18.41 -11.30
CA LEU A 32 9.12 19.53 -11.84
C LEU A 32 9.43 19.35 -13.33
N ASN A 33 9.89 18.17 -13.74
CA ASN A 33 10.14 17.88 -15.16
C ASN A 33 8.87 18.02 -16.01
N THR A 34 7.71 17.65 -15.46
CA THR A 34 6.43 17.74 -16.17
C THR A 34 6.03 19.21 -16.36
N LEU A 35 6.27 20.06 -15.35
CA LEU A 35 6.05 21.51 -15.44
C LEU A 35 7.03 22.18 -16.41
N GLU A 36 8.33 21.88 -16.30
CA GLU A 36 9.37 22.38 -17.21
C GLU A 36 9.05 22.01 -18.67
N TYR A 37 8.59 20.78 -18.91
CA TYR A 37 8.18 20.32 -20.24
C TYR A 37 6.97 21.11 -20.76
N TYR A 38 5.98 21.37 -19.91
CA TYR A 38 4.80 22.14 -20.29
C TYR A 38 5.15 23.59 -20.64
N GLU A 39 6.00 24.25 -19.84
CA GLU A 39 6.47 25.62 -20.11
C GLU A 39 7.19 25.73 -21.47
N ALA A 40 7.97 24.71 -21.84
CA ALA A 40 8.67 24.67 -23.12
C ALA A 40 7.76 24.38 -24.33
N HIS A 41 6.51 23.95 -24.13
CA HIS A 41 5.59 23.56 -25.22
C HIS A 41 4.24 24.28 -25.13
N PRO A 42 4.23 25.62 -25.37
CA PRO A 42 3.00 26.41 -25.34
C PRO A 42 1.98 25.86 -26.35
N GLY A 43 0.74 25.66 -25.89
CA GLY A 43 -0.36 25.12 -26.69
C GLY A 43 -0.75 23.66 -26.36
N LYS A 44 0.06 22.94 -25.57
CA LYS A 44 -0.39 21.68 -24.96
C LYS A 44 -1.30 21.95 -23.78
N GLN A 45 -2.19 21.02 -23.47
CA GLN A 45 -2.98 21.02 -22.22
C GLN A 45 -2.36 20.03 -21.24
N MET A 46 -2.39 20.37 -19.95
CA MET A 46 -1.88 19.52 -18.89
C MET A 46 -2.81 19.59 -17.68
N ALA A 47 -3.01 18.44 -17.02
CA ALA A 47 -3.67 18.34 -15.73
C ALA A 47 -2.79 17.53 -14.77
N LEU A 48 -2.64 18.01 -13.54
CA LEU A 48 -2.02 17.26 -12.44
C LEU A 48 -3.12 16.80 -11.49
N ILE A 49 -3.21 15.49 -11.26
CA ILE A 49 -4.21 14.88 -10.39
C ILE A 49 -3.50 14.34 -9.15
N PHE A 50 -3.89 14.85 -7.98
CA PHE A 50 -3.40 14.40 -6.68
C PHE A 50 -4.46 13.53 -6.03
N LEU A 51 -4.14 12.24 -5.84
CA LEU A 51 -5.02 11.28 -5.20
C LEU A 51 -4.47 10.93 -3.82
N ASP A 52 -5.33 10.96 -2.81
CA ASP A 52 -5.02 10.48 -1.45
C ASP A 52 -5.95 9.32 -1.05
N ALA A 53 -5.37 8.31 -0.41
CA ALA A 53 -6.09 7.14 0.04
C ALA A 53 -6.43 7.27 1.53
N GLN A 54 -7.63 7.78 1.82
CA GLN A 54 -8.09 7.97 3.18
C GLN A 54 -8.06 6.65 3.98
N LYS A 55 -7.30 6.63 5.09
CA LYS A 55 -7.08 5.45 5.95
C LYS A 55 -6.59 4.24 5.16
N ALA A 56 -5.62 4.46 4.25
CA ALA A 56 -5.07 3.47 3.33
C ALA A 56 -4.81 2.10 3.98
N LEU A 57 -4.08 2.08 5.10
CA LEU A 57 -3.75 0.83 5.79
C LEU A 57 -4.98 0.12 6.36
N ASP A 58 -5.96 0.87 6.88
CA ASP A 58 -7.17 0.30 7.50
C ASP A 58 -8.20 -0.21 6.47
N LYS A 59 -8.05 0.19 5.20
CA LYS A 59 -9.00 -0.14 4.12
C LYS A 59 -8.54 -1.27 3.19
N VAL A 60 -7.34 -1.81 3.38
CA VAL A 60 -6.83 -2.94 2.56
C VAL A 60 -7.75 -4.15 2.67
N HIS A 61 -8.34 -4.59 1.55
CA HIS A 61 -9.25 -5.75 1.54
C HIS A 61 -8.45 -7.07 1.55
N TRP A 62 -8.67 -7.93 2.55
CA TRP A 62 -7.83 -9.12 2.76
C TRP A 62 -7.91 -10.13 1.63
N GLN A 63 -9.10 -10.40 1.11
CA GLN A 63 -9.26 -11.34 -0.01
C GLN A 63 -8.51 -10.85 -1.25
N PHE A 64 -8.54 -9.53 -1.51
CA PHE A 64 -7.84 -8.94 -2.64
C PHE A 64 -6.32 -9.06 -2.44
N MET A 65 -5.83 -8.70 -1.24
CA MET A 65 -4.42 -8.86 -0.88
C MET A 65 -3.93 -10.31 -1.06
N LEU A 66 -4.70 -11.30 -0.61
CA LEU A 66 -4.34 -12.72 -0.75
C LEU A 66 -4.35 -13.17 -2.21
N LEU A 67 -5.33 -12.74 -3.01
CA LEU A 67 -5.36 -13.02 -4.46
C LEU A 67 -4.15 -12.41 -5.17
N GLN A 68 -3.78 -11.19 -4.81
CA GLN A 68 -2.62 -10.51 -5.38
C GLN A 68 -1.31 -11.23 -5.05
N LEU A 69 -1.14 -11.68 -3.80
CA LEU A 69 0.02 -12.48 -3.40
C LEU A 69 0.10 -13.81 -4.17
N LYS A 70 -1.03 -14.47 -4.41
CA LYS A 70 -1.10 -15.68 -5.25
C LYS A 70 -0.71 -15.38 -6.71
N TYR A 71 -1.25 -14.29 -7.27
CA TYR A 71 -0.94 -13.87 -8.64
C TYR A 71 0.54 -13.55 -8.85
N MET A 72 1.18 -12.96 -7.83
CA MET A 72 2.63 -12.67 -7.82
C MET A 72 3.50 -13.90 -7.52
N ASP A 73 2.91 -15.10 -7.47
CA ASP A 73 3.60 -16.37 -7.21
C ASP A 73 4.38 -16.37 -5.89
N PHE A 74 3.80 -15.77 -4.85
CA PHE A 74 4.32 -15.98 -3.50
C PHE A 74 3.99 -17.41 -3.07
N GLY A 75 5.03 -18.17 -2.69
CA GLY A 75 4.84 -19.55 -2.27
C GLY A 75 3.83 -19.70 -1.12
N GLU A 76 3.10 -20.81 -1.13
CA GLU A 76 2.01 -21.11 -0.18
C GLU A 76 2.40 -20.93 1.29
N ARG A 77 3.64 -21.24 1.67
CA ARG A 77 4.13 -21.01 3.05
C ARG A 77 4.04 -19.54 3.46
N PHE A 78 4.39 -18.63 2.56
CA PHE A 78 4.32 -17.19 2.83
C PHE A 78 2.88 -16.73 2.94
N ILE A 79 2.03 -17.16 2.01
CA ILE A 79 0.61 -16.81 2.00
C ILE A 79 -0.08 -17.33 3.28
N ASN A 80 0.21 -18.55 3.70
CA ASN A 80 -0.28 -19.13 4.96
C ASN A 80 0.18 -18.33 6.19
N MET A 81 1.41 -17.81 6.18
CA MET A 81 1.90 -16.92 7.25
C MET A 81 1.13 -15.59 7.27
N ILE A 82 0.89 -14.97 6.12
CA ILE A 82 0.05 -13.76 6.02
C ILE A 82 -1.36 -14.05 6.52
N MET A 83 -1.96 -15.16 6.09
CA MET A 83 -3.25 -15.59 6.61
C MET A 83 -3.19 -15.77 8.13
N ALA A 84 -2.21 -16.45 8.70
CA ALA A 84 -2.11 -16.60 10.16
C ALA A 84 -2.05 -15.26 10.92
N ILE A 85 -1.40 -14.25 10.34
CA ILE A 85 -1.31 -12.91 10.92
C ILE A 85 -2.67 -12.18 10.88
N TYR A 86 -3.42 -12.29 9.78
CA TYR A 86 -4.62 -11.48 9.53
C TYR A 86 -5.95 -12.22 9.73
N HIS A 87 -6.01 -13.56 9.62
CA HIS A 87 -7.24 -14.36 9.49
C HIS A 87 -8.15 -14.39 10.74
N LYS A 88 -7.74 -13.81 11.88
CA LYS A 88 -8.51 -13.84 13.14
C LYS A 88 -8.46 -12.54 13.95
N GLU A 89 -8.31 -11.40 13.29
CA GLU A 89 -8.34 -10.14 14.03
C GLU A 89 -9.79 -9.77 14.39
N MET A 90 -10.14 -10.00 15.66
CA MET A 90 -11.38 -9.55 16.27
C MET A 90 -11.15 -8.17 16.88
N ALA A 91 -12.03 -7.23 16.56
CA ALA A 91 -12.00 -5.89 17.11
C ALA A 91 -13.21 -5.65 18.02
N LYS A 92 -13.01 -4.74 18.98
CA LYS A 92 -14.06 -4.09 19.76
C LYS A 92 -13.89 -2.59 19.62
N LEU A 93 -14.99 -1.86 19.58
CA LEU A 93 -14.95 -0.40 19.69
C LEU A 93 -15.14 -0.03 21.16
N MET A 94 -14.34 0.92 21.64
CA MET A 94 -14.56 1.55 22.93
C MET A 94 -15.24 2.91 22.69
N VAL A 95 -16.41 3.11 23.29
CA VAL A 95 -17.19 4.34 23.16
C VAL A 95 -17.56 4.79 24.57
N ASN A 96 -17.04 5.95 25.00
CA ASN A 96 -17.30 6.52 26.32
C ASN A 96 -17.02 5.58 27.51
N GLY A 97 -16.03 4.69 27.38
CA GLY A 97 -15.65 3.72 28.41
C GLY A 97 -16.31 2.35 28.26
N ASP A 98 -17.38 2.24 27.49
CA ASP A 98 -18.06 0.97 27.20
C ASP A 98 -17.49 0.30 25.95
N THR A 99 -17.45 -1.03 25.95
CA THR A 99 -16.94 -1.80 24.80
C THR A 99 -18.07 -2.52 24.05
N THR A 100 -18.01 -2.50 22.72
CA THR A 100 -18.96 -3.22 21.88
C THR A 100 -18.71 -4.73 21.91
N LYS A 101 -19.65 -5.49 21.34
CA LYS A 101 -19.42 -6.91 21.01
C LYS A 101 -18.24 -7.05 20.04
N ASN A 102 -17.57 -8.19 20.09
CA ASN A 102 -16.54 -8.56 19.13
C ASN A 102 -17.14 -8.60 17.72
N PHE A 103 -16.42 -8.03 16.77
CA PHE A 103 -16.69 -8.22 15.35
C PHE A 103 -15.40 -8.63 14.63
N ASN A 104 -15.57 -9.42 13.56
CA ASN A 104 -14.45 -9.82 12.71
C ASN A 104 -14.06 -8.64 11.80
N ASN A 105 -12.80 -8.24 11.86
CA ASN A 105 -12.23 -7.41 10.80
C ASN A 105 -12.14 -8.25 9.52
N LYS A 106 -12.43 -7.62 8.38
CA LYS A 106 -12.30 -8.22 7.04
C LYS A 106 -11.34 -7.43 6.14
N LYS A 107 -10.79 -6.35 6.68
CA LYS A 107 -9.95 -5.38 6.00
C LYS A 107 -9.01 -4.73 7.01
N GLY A 108 -7.96 -4.12 6.50
CA GLY A 108 -6.99 -3.38 7.28
C GLY A 108 -5.71 -4.17 7.52
N THR A 109 -4.58 -3.47 7.51
CA THR A 109 -3.29 -4.02 7.92
C THR A 109 -2.93 -3.43 9.28
N ARG A 110 -2.13 -4.14 10.07
CA ARG A 110 -1.80 -3.72 11.44
C ARG A 110 -0.92 -2.48 11.41
N GLN A 111 -1.38 -1.39 12.01
CA GLN A 111 -0.55 -0.20 12.19
C GLN A 111 0.66 -0.54 13.08
N GLY A 112 1.83 0.00 12.76
CA GLY A 112 3.10 -0.30 13.45
C GLY A 112 3.74 -1.65 13.08
N CYS A 113 3.08 -2.51 12.31
CA CYS A 113 3.71 -3.71 11.77
C CYS A 113 4.65 -3.34 10.60
N PRO A 114 5.94 -3.74 10.62
CA PRO A 114 6.88 -3.44 9.54
C PRO A 114 6.49 -4.00 8.17
N LEU A 115 5.59 -4.99 8.16
CA LEU A 115 5.11 -5.66 6.95
C LEU A 115 3.95 -4.93 6.29
N SER A 116 3.12 -4.22 7.06
CA SER A 116 1.91 -3.56 6.57
C SER A 116 2.15 -2.58 5.42
N PRO A 117 3.19 -1.71 5.44
CA PRO A 117 3.44 -0.83 4.32
C PRO A 117 3.84 -1.57 3.04
N LEU A 118 4.54 -2.71 3.17
CA LEU A 118 4.91 -3.55 2.02
C LEU A 118 3.72 -4.31 1.44
N LEU A 119 2.76 -4.73 2.28
CA LEU A 119 1.53 -5.34 1.80
C LEU A 119 0.63 -4.32 1.12
N PHE A 120 0.54 -3.11 1.67
CA PHE A 120 -0.24 -2.02 1.09
C PHE A 120 0.21 -1.67 -0.34
N ILE A 121 1.51 -1.48 -0.57
CA ILE A 121 2.02 -1.12 -1.91
C ILE A 121 1.78 -2.21 -2.96
N LEU A 122 1.56 -3.47 -2.56
CA LEU A 122 1.22 -4.55 -3.50
C LEU A 122 -0.25 -4.53 -3.90
N THR A 123 -1.08 -3.89 -3.08
CA THR A 123 -2.54 -3.78 -3.29
C THR A 123 -2.95 -2.46 -3.96
N LEU A 124 -1.98 -1.64 -4.35
CA LEU A 124 -2.18 -0.45 -5.19
C LEU A 124 -2.11 -0.84 -6.66
#